data_AF-A0A3D5Q602-F1
#
_entry.id   AF-A0A3D5Q602-F1
#
_cell.length_a   1.000
_cell.length_b   1.000
_cell.length_c   1.000
_cell.angle_alpha   90.00
_cell.angle_beta   90.00
_cell.angle_gamma   90.00
#
_symmetry.space_group_name_H-M   'P 1'
#
loop_
_entity.id
_entity.type
_entity.pdbx_description
1 polymer ?
#
loop_
_entity_poly.entity_id
_entity_poly.type
_entity_poly.pdbx_seq_one_letter_code
_entity_poly.pdbx_strand_id
1 'polypeptide(L)'
;MMTLIILLLALAGLLIVARRESGARHAIGVMVVTGVLSLIFASGWLALVLFAGAALTAAAGLPGFRRSWLTPRVFAMFKKVAPKVSDTEKVALEAGTVGWDGQLFTGRPDWHNLLVNRYTGLTEEEQSFVDNQCTQAIAQCNAWDLAVERADLPKEVWELLKKEKFFGMIIPKEYGGLGFSAKAQTAVLQKLAANEMLMVTVGVPNSLGPGELLVKYGTDEQKDYYLPRLGG
;
A
#
# COMPACT_ATOMS: atom_id res chain seq x y z
N MET A 1 13.16 47.28 -24.94
CA MET A 1 13.10 47.32 -23.45
C MET A 1 11.72 46.98 -22.92
N MET A 2 10.63 47.63 -23.37
CA MET A 2 9.27 47.33 -22.90
C MET A 2 8.83 45.87 -23.13
N THR A 3 9.17 45.25 -24.25
CA THR A 3 8.87 43.84 -24.54
C THR A 3 9.44 42.88 -23.50
N LEU A 4 10.69 43.11 -23.05
CA LEU A 4 11.33 42.26 -22.05
C LEU A 4 10.66 42.43 -20.68
N ILE A 5 10.29 43.66 -20.31
CA ILE A 5 9.59 43.94 -19.06
C ILE A 5 8.24 43.24 -19.01
N ILE A 6 7.44 43.35 -20.08
CA ILE A 6 6.12 42.71 -20.15
C ILE A 6 6.25 41.17 -20.14
N LEU A 7 7.26 40.62 -20.82
CA LEU A 7 7.53 39.18 -20.79
C LEU A 7 7.86 38.71 -19.35
N LEU A 8 8.73 39.43 -18.65
CA LEU A 8 9.10 39.09 -17.26
C LEU A 8 7.90 39.20 -16.31
N LEU A 9 7.04 40.21 -16.49
CA LEU A 9 5.80 40.35 -15.72
C LEU A 9 4.81 39.20 -15.99
N ALA A 10 4.67 38.79 -17.25
CA ALA A 10 3.84 37.65 -17.62
C ALA A 10 4.35 36.35 -16.98
N LEU A 11 5.67 36.11 -17.04
CA LEU A 11 6.29 34.94 -16.43
C LEU A 11 6.15 34.94 -14.91
N ALA A 12 6.41 36.08 -14.25
CA ALA A 12 6.25 36.21 -12.80
C ALA A 12 4.79 35.97 -12.37
N GLY A 13 3.83 36.55 -13.09
CA GLY A 13 2.40 36.34 -12.84
C GLY A 13 2.00 34.86 -13.00
N LEU A 14 2.46 34.19 -14.05
CA LEU A 14 2.20 32.77 -14.28
C LEU A 14 2.83 31.89 -13.19
N LEU A 15 4.06 32.19 -12.75
CA LEU A 15 4.70 31.49 -11.63
C LEU A 15 3.94 31.66 -10.32
N ILE A 16 3.38 32.85 -10.05
CA ILE A 16 2.53 33.08 -8.87
C ILE A 16 1.25 32.25 -8.95
N VAL A 17 0.60 32.22 -10.11
CA VAL A 17 -0.60 31.40 -10.32
C VAL A 17 -0.30 29.92 -10.14
N ALA A 18 0.85 29.45 -10.65
CA ALA A 18 1.30 28.07 -10.49
C ALA A 18 1.58 27.74 -9.01
N ARG A 19 2.31 28.60 -8.30
CA ARG A 19 2.65 28.41 -6.88
C ARG A 19 1.42 28.43 -5.96
N ARG A 20 0.39 29.20 -6.32
CA ARG A 20 -0.87 29.28 -5.55
C ARG A 20 -1.93 28.30 -6.04
N GLU A 21 -1.61 27.46 -7.02
CA GLU A 21 -2.54 26.50 -7.63
C GLU A 21 -3.91 27.11 -8.01
N SER A 22 -3.93 28.39 -8.38
CA SER A 22 -5.18 29.15 -8.53
C SER A 22 -5.98 28.78 -9.79
N GLY A 23 -5.46 27.85 -10.60
CA GLY A 23 -6.15 27.24 -11.73
C GLY A 23 -6.16 28.06 -13.03
N ALA A 24 -6.70 27.46 -14.08
CA ALA A 24 -6.61 27.95 -15.46
C ALA A 24 -7.19 29.36 -15.67
N ARG A 25 -8.25 29.74 -14.95
CA ARG A 25 -8.88 31.06 -15.08
C ARG A 25 -7.91 32.20 -14.78
N HIS A 26 -7.12 32.06 -13.72
CA HIS A 26 -6.16 33.08 -13.32
C HIS A 26 -4.95 33.14 -14.26
N ALA A 27 -4.49 31.98 -14.76
CA ALA A 27 -3.42 31.93 -15.76
C ALA A 27 -3.83 32.60 -17.08
N ILE A 28 -5.07 32.36 -17.53
CA ILE A 28 -5.66 33.04 -18.70
C ILE A 28 -5.72 34.55 -18.47
N GLY A 29 -6.19 34.99 -17.28
CA GLY A 29 -6.24 36.41 -16.93
C GLY A 29 -4.88 37.10 -17.04
N VAL A 30 -3.81 36.50 -16.48
CA VAL A 30 -2.44 37.03 -16.57
C VAL A 30 -2.00 37.17 -18.03
N MET A 31 -2.19 36.12 -18.85
CA MET A 31 -1.77 36.14 -20.26
C MET A 31 -2.58 37.13 -21.11
N VAL A 32 -3.89 37.26 -20.88
CA VAL A 32 -4.73 38.22 -21.61
C VAL A 32 -4.34 39.65 -21.25
N VAL A 33 -4.18 39.97 -19.95
CA VAL A 33 -3.82 41.33 -19.50
C VAL A 33 -2.44 41.72 -20.03
N THR A 34 -1.44 40.86 -19.88
CA THR A 34 -0.09 41.13 -20.40
C THR A 34 -0.02 41.13 -21.93
N GLY A 35 -0.85 40.32 -22.60
CA GLY A 35 -0.99 40.31 -24.06
C GLY A 35 -1.55 41.63 -24.60
N VAL A 36 -2.60 42.17 -23.96
CA VAL A 36 -3.16 43.49 -24.31
C VAL A 36 -2.13 44.60 -24.07
N LEU A 37 -1.43 44.59 -22.93
CA LEU A 37 -0.35 45.54 -22.67
C LEU A 37 0.77 45.44 -23.71
N SER A 38 1.09 44.23 -24.17
CA SER A 38 2.09 44.01 -25.21
C SER A 38 1.67 44.58 -26.57
N LEU A 39 0.37 44.49 -26.95
CA LEU A 39 -0.12 45.10 -28.18
C LEU A 39 0.05 46.61 -28.20
N ILE A 40 -0.20 47.27 -27.07
CA ILE A 40 -0.23 48.73 -26.97
C ILE A 40 1.18 49.30 -26.84
N PHE A 41 2.03 48.65 -26.04
CA PHE A 41 3.29 49.25 -25.58
C PHE A 41 4.56 48.48 -25.99
N ALA A 42 4.44 47.31 -26.60
CA ALA A 42 5.61 46.49 -26.93
C ALA A 42 5.54 45.87 -28.33
N SER A 43 5.21 44.59 -28.42
CA SER A 43 5.28 43.82 -29.67
C SER A 43 3.99 43.05 -29.89
N GLY A 44 3.49 43.14 -31.12
CA GLY A 44 2.38 42.32 -31.60
C GLY A 44 2.70 40.82 -31.58
N TRP A 45 3.97 40.45 -31.77
CA TRP A 45 4.39 39.05 -31.73
C TRP A 45 4.28 38.45 -30.32
N LEU A 46 4.75 39.19 -29.30
CA LEU A 46 4.63 38.75 -27.92
C LEU A 46 3.16 38.67 -27.50
N ALA A 47 2.32 39.63 -27.93
CA ALA A 47 0.89 39.57 -27.67
C ALA A 47 0.24 38.34 -28.29
N LEU A 48 0.58 38.02 -29.55
CA LEU A 48 0.08 36.83 -30.24
C LEU A 48 0.43 35.55 -29.47
N VAL A 49 1.67 35.41 -29.02
CA VAL A 49 2.11 34.26 -28.22
C VAL A 49 1.31 34.16 -26.91
N LEU A 50 1.12 35.26 -26.19
CA LEU A 50 0.37 35.29 -24.94
C LEU A 50 -1.12 34.94 -25.15
N PHE A 51 -1.75 35.46 -26.21
CA PHE A 51 -3.13 35.11 -26.52
C PHE A 51 -3.28 33.65 -26.98
N ALA A 52 -2.34 33.13 -27.77
CA ALA A 52 -2.31 31.72 -28.13
C ALA A 52 -2.17 30.82 -26.89
N GLY A 53 -1.28 31.19 -25.96
CA GLY A 53 -1.13 30.51 -24.67
C GLY A 53 -2.40 30.56 -23.82
N ALA A 54 -3.07 31.71 -23.79
CA ALA A 54 -4.36 31.87 -23.10
C ALA A 54 -5.45 30.97 -23.72
N ALA A 55 -5.55 30.92 -25.04
CA ALA A 55 -6.52 30.08 -25.74
C ALA A 55 -6.26 28.57 -25.52
N LEU A 56 -4.99 28.14 -25.59
CA LEU A 56 -4.59 26.76 -25.28
C LEU A 56 -4.91 26.40 -23.83
N THR A 57 -4.60 27.29 -22.89
CA THR A 57 -4.90 27.08 -21.46
C THR A 57 -6.40 27.08 -21.19
N ALA A 58 -7.19 27.85 -21.95
CA ALA A 58 -8.65 27.80 -21.88
C ALA A 58 -9.19 26.44 -22.35
N ALA A 59 -8.72 25.97 -23.51
CA ALA A 59 -9.11 24.67 -24.06
C ALA A 59 -8.69 23.49 -23.16
N ALA A 60 -7.48 23.52 -22.60
CA ALA A 60 -6.99 22.44 -21.76
C ALA A 60 -7.42 22.53 -20.29
N GLY A 61 -7.67 23.74 -19.79
CA GLY A 61 -7.76 24.01 -18.35
C GLY A 61 -9.15 24.39 -17.84
N LEU A 62 -10.05 24.94 -18.68
CA LEU A 62 -11.39 25.31 -18.22
C LEU A 62 -12.27 24.06 -18.04
N PRO A 63 -12.85 23.84 -16.85
CA PRO A 63 -13.58 22.60 -16.54
C PRO A 63 -14.70 22.27 -17.52
N GLY A 64 -15.43 23.28 -18.03
CA GLY A 64 -16.56 23.07 -18.94
C GLY A 64 -16.15 22.42 -20.27
N PHE A 65 -15.14 22.98 -20.95
CA PHE A 65 -14.64 22.44 -22.21
C PHE A 65 -13.75 21.22 -22.01
N ARG A 66 -12.84 21.26 -21.01
CA ARG A 66 -11.94 20.15 -20.70
C ARG A 66 -12.72 18.87 -20.43
N ARG A 67 -13.72 18.90 -19.55
CA ARG A 67 -14.47 17.70 -19.14
C ARG A 67 -15.40 17.19 -20.24
N SER A 68 -15.97 18.05 -21.07
CA SER A 68 -16.92 17.65 -22.11
C SER A 68 -16.24 17.19 -23.41
N TRP A 69 -15.09 17.77 -23.78
CA TRP A 69 -14.48 17.56 -25.09
C TRP A 69 -13.08 16.93 -25.03
N LEU A 70 -12.19 17.43 -24.17
CA LEU A 70 -10.79 16.99 -24.13
C LEU A 70 -10.61 15.68 -23.36
N THR A 71 -11.08 15.63 -22.12
CA THR A 71 -10.92 14.47 -21.22
C THR A 71 -11.47 13.17 -21.83
N PRO A 72 -12.68 13.12 -22.41
CA PRO A 72 -13.19 11.86 -22.97
C PRO A 72 -12.35 11.34 -24.14
N ARG A 73 -11.79 12.23 -24.97
CA ARG A 73 -10.94 11.85 -26.11
C ARG A 73 -9.57 11.34 -25.67
N VAL A 74 -8.93 12.07 -24.75
CA VAL A 74 -7.65 11.63 -24.17
C VAL A 74 -7.83 10.29 -23.45
N PHE A 75 -8.92 10.13 -22.70
CA PHE A 75 -9.25 8.88 -22.03
C PHE A 75 -9.50 7.74 -23.03
N ALA A 76 -10.23 7.98 -24.12
CA ALA A 76 -10.46 6.98 -25.17
C ALA A 76 -9.17 6.56 -25.88
N MET A 77 -8.23 7.50 -26.10
CA MET A 77 -6.90 7.20 -26.61
C MET A 77 -6.11 6.34 -25.62
N PHE A 78 -6.05 6.76 -24.35
CA PHE A 78 -5.35 6.03 -23.30
C PHE A 78 -5.88 4.61 -23.12
N LYS A 79 -7.21 4.43 -23.17
CA LYS A 79 -7.87 3.12 -23.06
C LYS A 79 -7.46 2.12 -24.15
N LYS A 80 -6.98 2.59 -25.32
CA LYS A 80 -6.47 1.71 -26.38
C LYS A 80 -5.06 1.17 -26.08
N VAL A 81 -4.26 1.92 -25.32
CA VAL A 81 -2.87 1.60 -24.98
C VAL A 81 -2.79 0.91 -23.61
N ALA A 82 -3.74 1.19 -22.73
CA ALA A 82 -3.80 0.58 -21.42
C ALA A 82 -3.92 -0.95 -21.54
N PRO A 83 -3.09 -1.72 -20.82
CA PRO A 83 -3.19 -3.17 -20.81
C PRO A 83 -4.58 -3.59 -20.31
N LYS A 84 -5.18 -4.57 -20.99
CA LYS A 84 -6.44 -5.16 -20.54
C LYS A 84 -6.13 -6.11 -19.40
N VAL A 85 -6.65 -5.81 -18.22
CA VAL A 85 -6.61 -6.71 -17.07
C VAL A 85 -7.38 -7.98 -17.45
N SER A 86 -6.75 -9.14 -17.31
CA SER A 86 -7.40 -10.44 -17.53
C SER A 86 -8.49 -10.69 -16.48
N ASP A 87 -9.43 -11.59 -16.76
CA ASP A 87 -10.48 -11.91 -15.79
C ASP A 87 -9.90 -12.42 -14.47
N THR A 88 -8.81 -13.19 -14.51
CA THR A 88 -8.11 -13.68 -13.31
C THR A 88 -7.43 -12.56 -12.52
N GLU A 89 -6.71 -11.66 -13.19
CA GLU A 89 -6.10 -10.49 -12.52
C GLU A 89 -7.16 -9.57 -11.94
N LYS A 90 -8.31 -9.44 -12.61
CA LYS A 90 -9.42 -8.65 -12.12
C LYS A 90 -9.99 -9.25 -10.84
N VAL A 91 -10.23 -10.57 -10.81
CA VAL A 91 -10.65 -11.27 -9.59
C VAL A 91 -9.63 -11.09 -8.47
N ALA A 92 -8.32 -11.16 -8.76
CA ALA A 92 -7.28 -10.94 -7.77
C ALA A 92 -7.27 -9.50 -7.22
N LEU A 93 -7.47 -8.50 -8.09
CA LEU A 93 -7.56 -7.09 -7.71
C LEU A 93 -8.83 -6.78 -6.91
N GLU A 94 -9.96 -7.40 -7.27
CA GLU A 94 -11.27 -7.22 -6.61
C GLU A 94 -11.43 -8.06 -5.33
N ALA A 95 -10.64 -9.14 -5.18
CA ALA A 95 -10.61 -9.94 -3.95
C ALA A 95 -9.98 -9.19 -2.77
N GLY A 96 -9.22 -8.13 -3.05
CA GLY A 96 -8.69 -7.23 -2.04
C GLY A 96 -9.75 -6.27 -1.51
N THR A 97 -9.71 -5.98 -0.21
CA THR A 97 -10.50 -4.88 0.39
C THR A 97 -9.66 -3.61 0.46
N VAL A 98 -10.30 -2.45 0.34
CA VAL A 98 -9.64 -1.16 0.58
C VAL A 98 -9.44 -0.98 2.09
N GLY A 99 -8.19 -0.85 2.51
CA GLY A 99 -7.82 -0.65 3.91
C GLY A 99 -7.82 0.82 4.34
N TRP A 100 -7.00 1.13 5.34
CA TRP A 100 -6.80 2.49 5.85
C TRP A 100 -6.09 3.41 4.82
N ASP A 101 -5.28 2.82 3.94
CA ASP A 101 -4.57 3.47 2.85
C ASP A 101 -5.52 4.12 1.84
N GLY A 102 -6.69 3.53 1.60
CA GLY A 102 -7.74 4.12 0.79
C GLY A 102 -8.14 5.52 1.25
N GLN A 103 -8.21 5.75 2.57
CA GLN A 103 -8.54 7.05 3.13
C GLN A 103 -7.44 8.09 2.83
N LEU A 104 -6.17 7.71 2.82
CA LEU A 104 -5.08 8.60 2.42
C LEU A 104 -5.21 9.03 0.96
N PHE A 105 -5.50 8.09 0.06
CA PHE A 105 -5.62 8.37 -1.37
C PHE A 105 -6.83 9.25 -1.73
N THR A 106 -7.80 9.42 -0.84
CA THR A 106 -8.89 10.40 -1.01
C THR A 106 -8.43 11.86 -0.83
N GLY A 107 -7.26 12.10 -0.23
CA GLY A 107 -6.79 13.42 0.18
C GLY A 107 -7.55 14.03 1.35
N ARG A 108 -8.46 13.27 1.99
CA ARG A 108 -9.24 13.67 3.18
C ARG A 108 -9.38 12.52 4.18
N PRO A 109 -8.27 12.05 4.78
CA PRO A 109 -8.32 10.96 5.76
C PRO A 109 -9.03 11.36 7.06
N ASP A 110 -9.77 10.43 7.66
CA ASP A 110 -10.32 10.60 9.00
C ASP A 110 -9.26 10.22 10.05
N TRP A 111 -8.49 11.21 10.49
CA TRP A 111 -7.43 11.03 11.46
C TRP A 111 -7.91 10.52 12.82
N HIS A 112 -9.15 10.80 13.21
CA HIS A 112 -9.67 10.29 14.48
C HIS A 112 -9.76 8.77 14.41
N ASN A 113 -10.41 8.24 13.36
CA ASN A 113 -10.53 6.79 13.17
C ASN A 113 -9.16 6.11 13.02
N LEU A 114 -8.23 6.73 12.27
CA LEU A 114 -6.88 6.18 12.07
C LEU A 114 -6.03 6.13 13.35
N LEU A 115 -6.24 7.04 14.29
CA LEU A 115 -5.44 7.15 15.52
C LEU A 115 -6.10 6.49 16.75
N VAL A 116 -7.39 6.14 16.66
CA VAL A 116 -8.11 5.48 17.77
C VAL A 116 -7.64 4.04 18.00
N ASN A 117 -7.15 3.37 16.96
CA ASN A 117 -6.56 2.03 17.10
C ASN A 117 -5.22 2.09 17.82
N ARG A 118 -5.27 2.12 19.15
CA ARG A 118 -4.07 2.03 19.99
C ARG A 118 -3.60 0.59 20.05
N TYR A 119 -2.30 0.39 19.84
CA TYR A 119 -1.66 -0.89 20.03
C TYR A 119 -1.79 -1.33 21.50
N THR A 120 -2.61 -2.34 21.77
CA THR A 120 -2.87 -2.87 23.11
C THR A 120 -1.81 -3.89 23.60
N GLY A 121 -0.67 -4.03 22.91
CA GLY A 121 0.31 -5.05 23.24
C GLY A 121 -0.11 -6.48 22.86
N LEU A 122 0.66 -7.43 23.34
CA LEU A 122 0.32 -8.86 23.38
C LEU A 122 -0.43 -9.15 24.69
N THR A 123 -1.25 -10.19 24.71
CA THR A 123 -1.76 -10.75 25.98
C THR A 123 -0.62 -11.37 26.79
N GLU A 124 -0.83 -11.61 28.09
CA GLU A 124 0.17 -12.25 28.95
C GLU A 124 0.59 -13.64 28.43
N GLU A 125 -0.36 -14.42 27.92
CA GLU A 125 -0.11 -15.75 27.34
C GLU A 125 0.77 -15.65 26.08
N GLU A 126 0.43 -14.74 25.16
CA GLU A 126 1.19 -14.51 23.93
C GLU A 126 2.60 -13.96 24.23
N GLN A 127 2.71 -13.00 25.17
CA GLN A 127 3.99 -12.44 25.59
C GLN A 127 4.87 -13.50 26.25
N SER A 128 4.29 -14.32 27.14
CA SER A 128 4.99 -15.45 27.76
C SER A 128 5.51 -16.44 26.71
N PHE A 129 4.75 -16.69 25.64
CA PHE A 129 5.20 -17.57 24.55
C PHE A 129 6.41 -17.00 23.79
N VAL A 130 6.40 -15.70 23.52
CA VAL A 130 7.51 -14.99 22.88
C VAL A 130 8.76 -14.99 23.78
N ASP A 131 8.59 -14.80 25.08
CA ASP A 131 9.72 -14.67 26.01
C ASP A 131 10.33 -16.02 26.38
N ASN A 132 9.53 -17.08 26.47
CA ASN A 132 9.97 -18.40 26.94
C ASN A 132 10.16 -19.39 25.77
N GLN A 133 9.08 -19.83 25.14
CA GLN A 133 9.12 -20.88 24.11
C GLN A 133 9.99 -20.48 22.92
N CYS A 134 9.86 -19.25 22.42
CA CYS A 134 10.68 -18.80 21.30
C CYS A 134 12.17 -18.72 21.69
N THR A 135 12.49 -18.24 22.89
CA THR A 135 13.86 -18.20 23.40
C THR A 135 14.46 -19.61 23.51
N GLN A 136 13.67 -20.58 23.99
CA GLN A 136 14.09 -21.98 24.08
C GLN A 136 14.36 -22.61 22.70
N ALA A 137 13.53 -22.31 21.71
CA ALA A 137 13.72 -22.80 20.35
C ALA A 137 15.00 -22.21 19.72
N ILE A 138 15.19 -20.90 19.82
CA ILE A 138 16.37 -20.20 19.28
C ILE A 138 17.65 -20.70 19.94
N ALA A 139 17.66 -20.94 21.25
CA ALA A 139 18.83 -21.40 21.98
C ALA A 139 19.36 -22.77 21.51
N GLN A 140 18.51 -23.57 20.85
CA GLN A 140 18.88 -24.88 20.29
C GLN A 140 19.30 -24.81 18.82
N CYS A 141 19.32 -23.62 18.22
CA CYS A 141 19.61 -23.43 16.81
C CYS A 141 20.98 -22.78 16.59
N ASN A 142 21.85 -23.46 15.84
CA ASN A 142 23.07 -22.87 15.29
C ASN A 142 22.83 -22.48 13.83
N ALA A 143 22.92 -21.19 13.51
CA ALA A 143 22.58 -20.70 12.16
C ALA A 143 23.42 -21.31 11.03
N TRP A 144 24.72 -21.57 11.26
CA TRP A 144 25.58 -22.18 10.25
C TRP A 144 25.25 -23.65 10.04
N ASP A 145 25.12 -24.41 11.12
CA ASP A 145 24.75 -25.84 11.06
C ASP A 145 23.43 -26.04 10.31
N LEU A 146 22.41 -25.25 10.66
CA LEU A 146 21.09 -25.30 10.04
C LEU A 146 21.14 -24.97 8.54
N ALA A 147 21.78 -23.85 8.17
CA ALA A 147 21.73 -23.35 6.80
C ALA A 147 22.70 -24.03 5.84
N VAL A 148 23.87 -24.47 6.32
CA VAL A 148 24.99 -24.92 5.47
C VAL A 148 25.26 -26.41 5.61
N GLU A 149 25.39 -26.91 6.85
CA GLU A 149 25.86 -28.29 7.06
C GLU A 149 24.75 -29.31 6.84
N ARG A 150 23.59 -29.10 7.47
CA ARG A 150 22.52 -30.10 7.53
C ARG A 150 21.29 -29.79 6.69
N ALA A 151 21.09 -28.52 6.35
CA ALA A 151 19.93 -28.01 5.62
C ALA A 151 18.55 -28.40 6.23
N ASP A 152 18.47 -28.56 7.56
CA ASP A 152 17.25 -28.99 8.29
C ASP A 152 17.35 -28.65 9.78
N LEU A 153 16.24 -28.58 10.52
CA LEU A 153 16.26 -28.45 11.97
C LEU A 153 16.67 -29.78 12.66
N PRO A 154 17.41 -29.75 13.79
CA PRO A 154 17.64 -30.91 14.62
C PRO A 154 16.33 -31.54 15.06
N LYS A 155 16.36 -32.86 15.29
CA LYS A 155 15.17 -33.62 15.71
C LYS A 155 14.58 -33.05 17.00
N GLU A 156 15.44 -32.65 17.93
CA GLU A 156 15.05 -32.08 19.22
C GLU A 156 14.30 -30.76 19.05
N VAL A 157 14.71 -29.94 18.08
CA VAL A 157 14.01 -28.69 17.73
C VAL A 157 12.66 -29.01 17.10
N TRP A 158 12.59 -29.95 16.16
CA TRP A 158 11.32 -30.40 15.57
C TRP A 158 10.32 -30.88 16.62
N GLU A 159 10.77 -31.70 17.58
CA GLU A 159 9.91 -32.22 18.65
C GLU A 159 9.47 -31.11 19.63
N LEU A 160 10.35 -30.16 19.95
CA LEU A 160 9.98 -28.96 20.71
C LEU A 160 8.89 -28.17 19.98
N LEU A 161 9.06 -27.88 18.70
CA LEU A 161 8.12 -27.06 17.92
C LEU A 161 6.73 -27.66 17.86
N LYS A 162 6.63 -28.99 17.69
CA LYS A 162 5.35 -29.71 17.72
C LYS A 162 4.74 -29.69 19.12
N LYS A 163 5.53 -30.03 20.14
CA LYS A 163 5.07 -30.10 21.54
C LYS A 163 4.53 -28.76 22.03
N GLU A 164 5.23 -27.68 21.73
CA GLU A 164 4.86 -26.31 22.12
C GLU A 164 3.90 -25.66 21.10
N LYS A 165 3.43 -26.40 20.09
CA LYS A 165 2.39 -26.00 19.12
C LYS A 165 2.74 -24.79 18.27
N PHE A 166 4.00 -24.64 17.89
CA PHE A 166 4.44 -23.58 16.98
C PHE A 166 3.74 -23.62 15.61
N PHE A 167 3.27 -24.80 15.15
CA PHE A 167 2.55 -24.94 13.87
C PHE A 167 1.03 -24.69 13.99
N GLY A 168 0.51 -24.61 15.21
CA GLY A 168 -0.90 -24.39 15.51
C GLY A 168 -1.20 -23.03 16.14
N MET A 169 -0.37 -22.02 15.91
CA MET A 169 -0.54 -20.72 16.58
C MET A 169 -1.90 -20.10 16.27
N ILE A 170 -2.29 -20.10 14.99
CA ILE A 170 -3.55 -19.48 14.53
C ILE A 170 -4.77 -20.43 14.65
N ILE A 171 -4.55 -21.70 14.97
CA ILE A 171 -5.62 -22.69 15.07
C ILE A 171 -6.37 -22.46 16.39
N PRO A 172 -7.72 -22.41 16.40
CA PRO A 172 -8.48 -22.21 17.63
C PRO A 172 -8.19 -23.27 18.70
N LYS A 173 -8.28 -22.86 19.98
CA LYS A 173 -7.99 -23.74 21.13
C LYS A 173 -8.89 -24.98 21.18
N GLU A 174 -10.14 -24.89 20.72
CA GLU A 174 -11.07 -26.02 20.63
C GLU A 174 -10.59 -27.14 19.68
N TYR A 175 -9.78 -26.78 18.68
CA TYR A 175 -9.12 -27.71 17.76
C TYR A 175 -7.70 -28.07 18.21
N GLY A 176 -7.32 -27.72 19.45
CA GLY A 176 -6.01 -28.03 20.00
C GLY A 176 -4.89 -27.08 19.59
N GLY A 177 -5.17 -25.96 18.92
CA GLY A 177 -4.18 -24.91 18.66
C GLY A 177 -3.97 -23.95 19.83
N LEU A 178 -3.27 -22.85 19.59
CA LEU A 178 -3.02 -21.79 20.58
C LEU A 178 -4.04 -20.63 20.49
N GLY A 179 -4.70 -20.44 19.36
CA GLY A 179 -5.66 -19.36 19.14
C GLY A 179 -5.03 -17.96 19.23
N PHE A 180 -3.76 -17.82 18.88
CA PHE A 180 -3.02 -16.57 18.93
C PHE A 180 -3.50 -15.58 17.87
N SER A 181 -3.41 -14.31 18.21
CA SER A 181 -3.70 -13.22 17.27
C SER A 181 -2.65 -13.13 16.17
N ALA A 182 -3.00 -12.49 15.04
CA ALA A 182 -2.05 -12.16 13.98
C ALA A 182 -0.86 -11.32 14.49
N LYS A 183 -1.08 -10.52 15.54
CA LYS A 183 -0.03 -9.76 16.22
C LYS A 183 0.95 -10.68 16.96
N ALA A 184 0.45 -11.66 17.69
CA ALA A 184 1.30 -12.64 18.37
C ALA A 184 2.08 -13.50 17.38
N GLN A 185 1.44 -13.96 16.30
CA GLN A 185 2.15 -14.63 15.21
C GLN A 185 3.31 -13.76 14.69
N THR A 186 3.06 -12.47 14.42
CA THR A 186 4.10 -11.54 13.98
C THR A 186 5.23 -11.42 15.00
N ALA A 187 4.92 -11.28 16.29
CA ALA A 187 5.91 -11.15 17.35
C ALA A 187 6.75 -12.43 17.52
N VAL A 188 6.13 -13.60 17.40
CA VAL A 188 6.83 -14.90 17.39
C VAL A 188 7.80 -14.96 16.20
N LEU A 189 7.34 -14.66 14.99
CA LEU A 189 8.22 -14.70 13.81
C LEU A 189 9.36 -13.68 13.88
N GLN A 190 9.11 -12.48 14.40
CA GLN A 190 10.16 -11.48 14.66
C GLN A 190 11.20 -12.01 15.65
N LYS A 191 10.77 -12.68 16.72
CA LYS A 191 11.66 -13.28 17.71
C LYS A 191 12.48 -14.40 17.09
N LEU A 192 11.84 -15.31 16.34
CA LEU A 192 12.49 -16.44 15.68
C LEU A 192 13.43 -16.02 14.54
N ALA A 193 13.29 -14.81 13.98
CA ALA A 193 14.13 -14.30 12.90
C ALA A 193 15.64 -14.23 13.22
N ALA A 194 16.03 -14.41 14.50
CA ALA A 194 17.41 -14.72 14.87
C ALA A 194 17.97 -15.96 14.15
N ASN A 195 17.10 -16.85 13.66
CA ASN A 195 17.42 -17.96 12.80
C ASN A 195 16.43 -18.07 11.63
N GLU A 196 16.90 -17.84 10.41
CA GLU A 196 16.06 -17.82 9.20
C GLU A 196 15.32 -19.15 8.97
N MET A 197 16.03 -20.28 9.05
CA MET A 197 15.43 -21.60 8.81
C MET A 197 14.33 -21.92 9.83
N LEU A 198 14.56 -21.63 11.11
CA LEU A 198 13.55 -21.77 12.16
C LEU A 198 12.33 -20.88 11.90
N MET A 199 12.56 -19.59 11.59
CA MET A 199 11.49 -18.63 11.33
C MET A 199 10.64 -19.03 10.12
N VAL A 200 11.26 -19.43 9.01
CA VAL A 200 10.55 -19.87 7.81
C VAL A 200 9.76 -21.16 8.08
N THR A 201 10.38 -22.13 8.76
CA THR A 201 9.75 -23.42 9.10
C THR A 201 8.49 -23.23 9.93
N VAL A 202 8.52 -22.31 10.91
CA VAL A 202 7.34 -21.98 11.75
C VAL A 202 6.37 -21.06 11.01
N GLY A 203 6.85 -20.08 10.26
CA GLY A 203 6.04 -19.02 9.67
C GLY A 203 5.19 -19.47 8.50
N VAL A 204 5.72 -20.31 7.61
CA VAL A 204 5.01 -20.74 6.41
C VAL A 204 3.70 -21.48 6.73
N PRO A 205 3.67 -22.50 7.63
CA PRO A 205 2.42 -23.19 7.97
C PRO A 205 1.36 -22.29 8.61
N ASN A 206 1.77 -21.25 9.35
CA ASN A 206 0.85 -20.33 10.04
C ASN A 206 0.36 -19.17 9.15
N SER A 207 0.91 -18.97 7.95
CA SER A 207 0.55 -17.83 7.08
C SER A 207 0.11 -18.26 5.67
N LEU A 208 0.79 -19.24 5.09
CA LEU A 208 0.52 -19.79 3.76
C LEU A 208 0.01 -21.23 3.82
N GLY A 209 -0.01 -21.82 5.01
CA GLY A 209 -0.50 -23.16 5.23
C GLY A 209 -2.03 -23.25 5.16
N PRO A 210 -2.57 -24.48 5.08
CA PRO A 210 -4.01 -24.69 4.94
C PRO A 210 -4.83 -24.29 6.17
N GLY A 211 -4.19 -24.06 7.33
CA GLY A 211 -4.86 -23.77 8.60
C GLY A 211 -5.76 -22.53 8.53
N GLU A 212 -5.25 -21.40 8.02
CA GLU A 212 -6.02 -20.15 7.94
C GLU A 212 -7.28 -20.30 7.08
N LEU A 213 -7.14 -20.93 5.92
CA LEU A 213 -8.25 -21.16 5.00
C LEU A 213 -9.28 -22.13 5.58
N LEU A 214 -8.84 -23.20 6.25
CA LEU A 214 -9.73 -24.15 6.91
C LEU A 214 -10.50 -23.52 8.07
N VAL A 215 -9.85 -22.69 8.89
CA VAL A 215 -10.53 -21.96 9.98
C VAL A 215 -11.61 -21.04 9.41
N LYS A 216 -11.32 -20.32 8.33
CA LYS A 216 -12.22 -19.29 7.79
C LYS A 216 -13.31 -19.84 6.87
N TYR A 217 -13.01 -20.87 6.10
CA TYR A 217 -13.87 -21.34 5.00
C TYR A 217 -14.18 -22.84 5.03
N GLY A 218 -13.55 -23.61 5.90
CA GLY A 218 -13.81 -25.04 6.03
C GLY A 218 -15.21 -25.33 6.56
N THR A 219 -15.79 -26.45 6.14
CA THR A 219 -16.98 -27.01 6.80
C THR A 219 -16.62 -27.51 8.20
N ASP A 220 -17.61 -27.74 9.05
CA ASP A 220 -17.37 -28.22 10.41
C ASP A 220 -16.68 -29.60 10.38
N GLU A 221 -17.06 -30.49 9.46
CA GLU A 221 -16.41 -31.80 9.30
C GLU A 221 -14.95 -31.66 8.85
N GLN A 222 -14.64 -30.68 7.99
CA GLN A 222 -13.27 -30.40 7.56
C GLN A 222 -12.44 -29.84 8.72
N LYS A 223 -13.01 -28.93 9.52
CA LYS A 223 -12.32 -28.35 10.67
C LYS A 223 -12.00 -29.41 11.71
N ASP A 224 -13.01 -30.21 12.09
CA ASP A 224 -12.90 -31.28 13.08
C ASP A 224 -11.88 -32.35 12.66
N TYR A 225 -11.76 -32.62 11.35
CA TYR A 225 -10.79 -33.57 10.83
C TYR A 225 -9.38 -32.96 10.68
N TYR A 226 -9.23 -31.81 10.02
CA TYR A 226 -7.91 -31.32 9.63
C TYR A 226 -7.22 -30.47 10.69
N LEU A 227 -7.95 -29.58 11.40
CA LEU A 227 -7.32 -28.62 12.31
C LEU A 227 -6.56 -29.28 13.48
N PRO A 228 -7.08 -30.34 14.14
CA PRO A 228 -6.33 -31.01 15.19
C PRO A 228 -5.02 -31.65 14.72
N ARG A 229 -4.91 -31.99 13.43
CA ARG A 229 -3.72 -32.63 12.84
C ARG A 229 -2.68 -31.62 12.37
N LEU A 230 -3.10 -30.39 12.10
CA LEU A 230 -2.22 -29.31 11.64
C LEU A 230 -1.52 -28.59 12.80
N GLY A 231 -2.11 -28.63 14.00
CA GLY A 231 -1.60 -27.91 15.17
C GLY A 231 -0.34 -28.49 15.82
N GLY A 232 0.07 -29.70 15.43
CA GLY A 232 1.19 -30.44 16.01
C GLY A 232 0.80 -31.85 16.43
#